data_AF-A0A2E4Y5H0-F1
#
_entry.id   AF-A0A2E4Y5H0-F1
#
_cell.length_a   1.000
_cell.length_b   1.000
_cell.length_c   1.000
_cell.angle_alpha   90.00
_cell.angle_beta   90.00
_cell.angle_gamma   90.00
#
_symmetry.space_group_name_H-M   'P 1'
#
loop_
_entity.id
_entity.type
_entity.pdbx_description
1 polymer ?
#
loop_
_entity_poly.entity_id
_entity_poly.type
_entity_poly.pdbx_seq_one_letter_code
_entity_poly.pdbx_strand_id
1 'polypeptide(L)'
;MQKLVDKINAILLKIFAMVKSAIKNLTPNIIKDLQTKFRKKKEEKKKEIIDKMHNVKDKTVVFTKKSQKELKNIKRVTSKKVRQTNEWIENFSLKKIDFKKIFNSLYLLISNSIKKVITFFRIVPKEKIKNFLIFFSLFIVIILIGFRSLNEIVKKRTGKDIFTFKKEEKKGPDTSDYVKRPDYFLGDKKQFSLQNIDLPIYVENINAIRMLTFDFTVEGSNRYIAAYFSSRVNENLIKDQLNNSIEPIVPSFPLKEEGKRIIKLKIKEEINELVQKLKIKGHISEVYINNVLAN
;
A
#
# COMPACT_ATOMS: atom_id res chain seq x y z
N MET A 1 -39.41 -46.39 -3.50
CA MET A 1 -38.85 -45.10 -3.94
C MET A 1 -37.41 -45.26 -4.44
N GLN A 2 -36.43 -45.64 -3.60
CA GLN A 2 -35.02 -45.82 -4.02
C GLN A 2 -34.82 -46.68 -5.28
N LYS A 3 -35.41 -47.89 -5.31
CA LYS A 3 -35.29 -48.84 -6.44
C LYS A 3 -35.82 -48.31 -7.78
N LEU A 4 -36.70 -47.30 -7.75
CA LEU A 4 -37.29 -46.70 -8.95
C LEU A 4 -36.39 -45.58 -9.47
N VAL A 5 -35.79 -44.79 -8.57
CA VAL A 5 -34.75 -43.79 -8.87
C VAL A 5 -33.51 -44.46 -9.48
N ASP A 6 -33.08 -45.59 -8.94
CA ASP A 6 -31.90 -46.31 -9.44
C ASP A 6 -32.13 -46.87 -10.85
N LYS A 7 -33.36 -47.33 -11.15
CA LYS A 7 -33.74 -47.77 -12.51
C LYS A 7 -33.76 -46.60 -13.50
N ILE A 8 -34.30 -45.45 -13.10
CA ILE A 8 -34.29 -44.24 -13.94
C ILE A 8 -32.85 -43.78 -14.22
N ASN A 9 -31.99 -43.76 -13.20
CA ASN A 9 -30.58 -43.39 -13.36
C ASN A 9 -29.82 -44.37 -14.27
N ALA A 10 -30.08 -45.67 -14.15
CA ALA A 10 -29.47 -46.67 -15.03
C ALA A 10 -29.89 -46.50 -16.49
N ILE A 11 -31.16 -46.13 -16.74
CA ILE A 11 -31.67 -45.84 -18.08
C ILE A 11 -31.04 -44.55 -18.63
N LEU A 12 -30.96 -43.49 -17.83
CA LEU A 12 -30.31 -42.23 -18.21
C LEU A 12 -28.83 -42.43 -18.56
N LEU A 13 -28.10 -43.21 -17.76
CA LEU A 13 -26.69 -43.52 -18.05
C LEU A 13 -26.51 -44.30 -19.35
N LYS A 14 -27.42 -45.24 -19.66
CA LYS A 14 -27.42 -45.97 -20.94
C LYS A 14 -27.71 -45.03 -22.12
N ILE A 15 -28.68 -44.12 -21.99
CA ILE A 15 -28.99 -43.12 -23.01
C ILE A 15 -27.78 -42.19 -23.23
N PHE A 16 -27.15 -41.69 -22.17
CA PHE A 16 -25.95 -40.85 -22.28
C PHE A 16 -24.77 -41.58 -22.95
N ALA A 17 -24.57 -42.86 -22.64
CA ALA A 17 -23.52 -43.66 -23.28
C ALA A 17 -23.80 -43.86 -24.77
N MET A 18 -25.06 -44.08 -25.15
CA MET A 18 -25.49 -44.27 -26.53
C MET A 18 -25.35 -42.96 -27.34
N VAL A 19 -25.75 -41.83 -26.77
CA VAL A 19 -25.58 -40.49 -27.37
C VAL A 19 -24.09 -40.15 -27.53
N LYS A 20 -23.25 -40.44 -26.53
CA LYS A 20 -21.79 -40.21 -26.59
C LYS A 20 -21.12 -41.07 -27.68
N SER A 21 -21.57 -42.31 -27.85
CA SER A 21 -21.10 -43.20 -28.92
C SER A 21 -21.54 -42.72 -30.31
N ALA A 22 -22.81 -42.33 -30.46
CA ALA A 22 -23.33 -41.76 -31.70
C ALA A 22 -22.58 -40.49 -32.10
N ILE A 23 -22.34 -39.56 -31.17
CA ILE A 23 -21.53 -38.35 -31.41
C ILE A 23 -20.11 -38.74 -31.84
N LYS A 24 -19.45 -39.69 -31.16
CA LYS A 24 -18.08 -40.13 -31.49
C LYS A 24 -17.96 -40.74 -32.90
N ASN A 25 -19.03 -41.38 -33.38
CA ASN A 25 -19.10 -42.03 -34.69
C ASN A 25 -19.57 -41.08 -35.81
N LEU A 26 -20.43 -40.11 -35.50
CA LEU A 26 -20.89 -39.06 -36.43
C LEU A 26 -19.90 -37.88 -36.55
N THR A 27 -18.96 -37.74 -35.61
CA THR A 27 -17.90 -36.72 -35.69
C THR A 27 -16.94 -37.07 -36.83
N PRO A 28 -16.90 -36.30 -37.94
CA PRO A 28 -16.05 -36.61 -39.08
C PRO A 28 -14.57 -36.67 -38.67
N ASN A 29 -13.79 -37.55 -39.31
CA ASN A 29 -12.34 -37.68 -39.05
C ASN A 29 -11.58 -36.34 -39.18
N ILE A 30 -12.11 -35.41 -39.98
CA ILE A 30 -11.62 -34.04 -40.14
C ILE A 30 -11.62 -33.25 -38.82
N ILE A 31 -12.64 -33.41 -37.97
CA ILE A 31 -12.74 -32.72 -36.67
C ILE A 31 -11.77 -33.34 -35.66
N LYS A 32 -11.58 -34.67 -35.70
CA LYS A 32 -10.58 -35.35 -34.87
C LYS A 32 -9.16 -34.90 -35.23
N ASP A 33 -8.88 -34.72 -36.51
CA ASP A 33 -7.58 -34.27 -37.00
C ASP A 33 -7.33 -32.77 -36.75
N LEU A 34 -8.39 -31.95 -36.78
CA LEU A 34 -8.35 -30.57 -36.28
C LEU A 34 -8.05 -30.53 -34.78
N GLN A 35 -8.68 -31.39 -33.97
CA GLN A 35 -8.48 -31.42 -32.52
C GLN A 35 -7.04 -31.82 -32.14
N THR A 36 -6.44 -32.77 -32.86
CA THR A 36 -5.03 -33.16 -32.64
C THR A 36 -4.07 -32.05 -33.09
N LYS A 37 -4.32 -31.40 -34.23
CA LYS A 37 -3.54 -30.23 -34.68
C LYS A 37 -3.63 -29.05 -33.71
N PHE A 38 -4.82 -28.76 -33.17
CA PHE A 38 -5.00 -27.74 -32.14
C PHE A 38 -4.27 -28.08 -30.83
N ARG A 39 -4.26 -29.36 -30.41
CA ARG A 39 -3.51 -29.80 -29.23
C ARG A 39 -2.00 -29.62 -29.40
N LYS A 40 -1.44 -30.07 -30.53
CA LYS A 40 0.00 -29.88 -30.83
C LYS A 40 0.39 -28.40 -30.88
N LYS A 41 -0.39 -27.57 -31.58
CA LYS A 41 -0.16 -26.12 -31.66
C LYS A 41 -0.28 -25.41 -30.31
N LYS A 42 -1.13 -25.92 -29.40
CA LYS A 42 -1.26 -25.43 -28.03
C LYS A 42 -0.02 -25.77 -27.18
N GLU A 43 0.52 -26.98 -27.31
CA GLU A 43 1.74 -27.38 -26.59
C GLU A 43 2.99 -26.64 -27.08
N GLU A 44 3.13 -26.44 -28.39
CA GLU A 44 4.22 -25.64 -28.97
C GLU A 44 4.16 -24.19 -28.48
N LYS A 45 2.98 -23.55 -28.49
CA LYS A 45 2.80 -22.20 -27.92
C LYS A 45 3.08 -22.15 -26.42
N LYS A 46 2.74 -23.20 -25.67
CA LYS A 46 3.02 -23.28 -24.23
C LYS A 46 4.53 -23.32 -23.97
N LYS A 47 5.29 -24.09 -24.75
CA LYS A 47 6.76 -24.13 -24.67
C LYS A 47 7.38 -22.78 -25.03
N GLU A 48 6.92 -22.15 -26.12
CA GLU A 48 7.38 -20.82 -26.54
C GLU A 48 7.13 -19.74 -25.46
N ILE A 49 5.99 -19.79 -24.77
CA ILE A 49 5.67 -18.88 -23.66
C ILE A 49 6.59 -19.13 -22.46
N ILE A 50 6.88 -20.40 -22.12
CA ILE A 50 7.78 -20.76 -21.03
C ILE A 50 9.21 -20.25 -21.33
N ASP A 51 9.70 -20.43 -22.56
CA ASP A 51 11.03 -19.95 -22.96
C ASP A 51 11.12 -18.41 -22.98
N LYS A 52 10.03 -17.74 -23.38
CA LYS A 52 9.91 -16.27 -23.27
C LYS A 52 9.88 -15.82 -21.81
N MET A 53 9.20 -16.55 -20.92
CA MET A 53 9.18 -16.26 -19.48
C MET A 53 10.55 -16.45 -18.83
N HIS A 54 11.30 -17.49 -19.18
CA HIS A 54 12.67 -17.67 -18.70
C HIS A 54 13.60 -16.53 -19.15
N ASN A 55 13.54 -16.16 -20.44
CA ASN A 55 14.31 -15.01 -20.95
C ASN A 55 13.92 -13.67 -20.31
N VAL A 56 12.64 -13.47 -19.96
CA VAL A 56 12.17 -12.28 -19.23
C VAL A 56 12.61 -12.31 -17.76
N LYS A 57 12.60 -13.48 -17.11
CA LYS A 57 13.08 -13.66 -15.74
C LYS A 57 14.57 -13.32 -15.63
N ASP A 58 15.39 -13.77 -16.57
CA ASP A 58 16.83 -13.49 -16.56
C ASP A 58 17.11 -12.01 -16.85
N LYS A 59 16.37 -11.39 -17.79
CA LYS A 59 16.45 -9.94 -18.05
C LYS A 59 15.97 -9.09 -16.85
N THR A 60 14.94 -9.54 -16.12
CA THR A 60 14.43 -8.81 -14.94
C THR A 60 15.34 -8.95 -13.72
N VAL A 61 16.03 -10.07 -13.54
CA VAL A 61 17.06 -10.22 -12.48
C VAL A 61 18.26 -9.30 -12.74
N VAL A 62 18.68 -9.13 -14.00
CA VAL A 62 19.76 -8.19 -14.36
C VAL A 62 19.30 -6.73 -14.23
N PHE A 63 18.06 -6.42 -14.65
CA PHE A 63 17.48 -5.08 -14.52
C PHE A 63 17.25 -4.67 -13.06
N THR A 64 16.79 -5.58 -12.20
CA THR A 64 16.59 -5.30 -10.77
C THR A 64 17.90 -5.06 -10.04
N LYS A 65 18.97 -5.82 -10.35
CA LYS A 65 20.32 -5.55 -9.81
C LYS A 65 20.89 -4.21 -10.28
N LYS A 66 20.68 -3.83 -11.55
CA LYS A 66 21.10 -2.53 -12.10
C LYS A 66 20.29 -1.37 -11.51
N SER A 67 18.98 -1.50 -11.46
CA SER A 67 18.05 -0.52 -10.88
C SER A 67 18.27 -0.33 -9.37
N GLN A 68 18.58 -1.39 -8.61
CA GLN A 68 18.95 -1.27 -7.20
C GLN A 68 20.27 -0.50 -7.00
N LYS A 69 21.27 -0.70 -7.88
CA LYS A 69 22.52 0.09 -7.85
C LYS A 69 22.26 1.56 -8.19
N GLU A 70 21.44 1.82 -9.20
CA GLU A 70 21.04 3.19 -9.59
C GLU A 70 20.20 3.87 -8.50
N LEU A 71 19.25 3.17 -7.87
CA LEU A 71 18.46 3.68 -6.75
C LEU A 71 19.32 3.98 -5.52
N LYS A 72 20.34 3.16 -5.23
CA LYS A 72 21.32 3.45 -4.15
C LYS A 72 22.12 4.72 -4.47
N ASN A 73 22.51 4.93 -5.73
CA ASN A 73 23.20 6.14 -6.15
C ASN A 73 22.28 7.37 -6.13
N ILE A 74 21.05 7.26 -6.62
CA ILE A 74 20.03 8.33 -6.57
C ILE A 74 19.73 8.69 -5.12
N LYS A 75 19.53 7.73 -4.21
CA LYS A 75 19.33 7.98 -2.77
C LYS A 75 20.51 8.70 -2.13
N ARG A 76 21.76 8.36 -2.51
CA ARG A 76 22.97 9.05 -2.03
C ARG A 76 23.09 10.49 -2.56
N VAL A 77 22.70 10.73 -3.81
CA VAL A 77 22.75 12.07 -4.41
C VAL A 77 21.60 12.94 -3.89
N THR A 78 20.39 12.39 -3.76
CA THR A 78 19.24 13.11 -3.18
C THR A 78 19.44 13.39 -1.70
N SER A 79 20.00 12.47 -0.90
CA SER A 79 20.29 12.76 0.51
C SER A 79 21.34 13.87 0.69
N LYS A 80 22.35 13.94 -0.19
CA LYS A 80 23.31 15.05 -0.24
C LYS A 80 22.65 16.37 -0.64
N LYS A 81 21.81 16.38 -1.68
CA LYS A 81 21.06 17.59 -2.09
C LYS A 81 20.06 18.05 -1.04
N VAL A 82 19.37 17.12 -0.37
CA VAL A 82 18.43 17.42 0.72
C VAL A 82 19.13 18.03 1.92
N ARG A 83 20.34 17.54 2.28
CA ARG A 83 21.18 18.19 3.29
C ARG A 83 21.58 19.60 2.88
N GLN A 84 22.06 19.79 1.65
CA GLN A 84 22.42 21.11 1.11
C GLN A 84 21.22 22.07 1.07
N THR A 85 20.02 21.61 0.72
CA THR A 85 18.81 22.44 0.74
C THR A 85 18.35 22.74 2.15
N ASN A 86 18.48 21.82 3.11
CA ASN A 86 18.13 22.08 4.50
C ASN A 86 19.10 23.08 5.14
N GLU A 87 20.42 22.95 4.88
CA GLU A 87 21.43 23.94 5.27
C GLU A 87 21.18 25.31 4.60
N TRP A 88 20.72 25.33 3.34
CA TRP A 88 20.33 26.55 2.66
C TRP A 88 19.08 27.18 3.30
N ILE A 89 18.05 26.39 3.62
CA ILE A 89 16.80 26.84 4.25
C ILE A 89 17.05 27.36 5.67
N GLU A 90 17.88 26.70 6.46
CA GLU A 90 18.26 27.15 7.81
C GLU A 90 19.03 28.48 7.77
N ASN A 91 19.81 28.71 6.71
CA ASN A 91 20.51 29.98 6.47
C ASN A 91 19.67 31.01 5.68
N PHE A 92 18.48 30.64 5.21
CA PHE A 92 17.62 31.48 4.37
C PHE A 92 16.82 32.46 5.23
N SER A 93 17.43 33.58 5.59
CA SER A 93 16.71 34.67 6.27
C SER A 93 15.84 35.43 5.27
N LEU A 94 14.51 35.34 5.45
CA LEU A 94 13.49 36.05 4.65
C LEU A 94 13.66 37.59 4.63
N LYS A 95 14.48 38.14 5.55
CA LYS A 95 14.81 39.57 5.60
C LYS A 95 15.75 40.05 4.47
N LYS A 96 16.46 39.14 3.79
CA LYS A 96 17.41 39.51 2.72
C LYS A 96 16.80 39.43 1.31
N ILE A 97 15.54 39.01 1.18
CA ILE A 97 14.88 38.93 -0.12
C ILE A 97 14.30 40.28 -0.46
N ASP A 98 14.90 40.92 -1.45
CA ASP A 98 14.44 42.19 -1.98
C ASP A 98 13.22 41.93 -2.88
N PHE A 99 12.04 41.78 -2.25
CA PHE A 99 10.78 41.44 -2.94
C PHE A 99 10.47 42.37 -4.11
N LYS A 100 10.96 43.62 -4.06
CA LYS A 100 10.86 44.59 -5.15
C LYS A 100 11.56 44.11 -6.43
N LYS A 101 12.73 43.45 -6.33
CA LYS A 101 13.45 42.90 -7.49
C LYS A 101 12.75 41.68 -8.08
N ILE A 102 12.21 40.80 -7.23
CA ILE A 102 11.44 39.62 -7.67
C ILE A 102 10.12 40.06 -8.34
N PHE A 103 9.44 41.04 -7.75
CA PHE A 103 8.21 41.57 -8.33
C PHE A 103 8.47 42.25 -9.68
N ASN A 104 9.56 43.02 -9.80
CA ASN A 104 9.96 43.64 -11.06
C ASN A 104 10.34 42.60 -12.13
N SER A 105 11.03 41.52 -11.79
CA SER A 105 11.35 40.46 -12.76
C SER A 105 10.11 39.69 -13.21
N LEU A 106 9.19 39.41 -12.28
CA LEU A 106 7.89 38.79 -12.59
C LEU A 106 7.04 39.73 -13.48
N TYR A 107 7.01 41.02 -13.16
CA TYR A 107 6.31 42.04 -13.94
C TYR A 107 6.87 42.17 -15.35
N LEU A 108 8.20 42.11 -15.53
CA LEU A 108 8.83 42.13 -16.86
C LEU A 108 8.44 40.89 -17.70
N LEU A 109 8.44 39.71 -17.09
CA LEU A 109 8.01 38.47 -17.77
C LEU A 109 6.53 38.49 -18.15
N ILE A 110 5.69 38.96 -17.23
CA ILE A 110 4.24 39.05 -17.44
C ILE A 110 3.92 40.15 -18.46
N SER A 111 4.55 41.33 -18.37
CA SER A 111 4.29 42.45 -19.28
C SER A 111 4.68 42.15 -20.73
N ASN A 112 5.79 41.44 -20.97
CA ASN A 112 6.14 40.99 -22.32
C ASN A 112 5.13 39.98 -22.87
N SER A 113 4.60 39.11 -22.02
CA SER A 113 3.56 38.15 -22.41
C SER A 113 2.22 38.83 -22.68
N ILE A 114 1.84 39.82 -21.87
CA ILE A 114 0.62 40.63 -22.04
C ILE A 114 0.67 41.40 -23.37
N LYS A 115 1.82 42.01 -23.72
CA LYS A 115 1.97 42.72 -25.00
C LYS A 115 1.70 41.80 -26.20
N LYS A 116 2.22 40.56 -26.17
CA LYS A 116 1.98 39.56 -27.22
C LYS A 116 0.53 39.11 -27.28
N VAL A 117 -0.13 39.00 -26.14
CA VAL A 117 -1.55 38.65 -26.07
C VAL A 117 -2.42 39.79 -26.61
N ILE A 118 -2.13 41.05 -26.28
CA ILE A 118 -2.84 42.22 -26.80
C ILE A 118 -2.68 42.33 -28.32
N THR A 119 -1.47 42.14 -28.86
CA THR A 119 -1.26 42.17 -30.31
C THR A 119 -1.96 41.02 -31.01
N PHE A 120 -1.95 39.82 -30.42
CA PHE A 120 -2.73 38.69 -30.92
C PHE A 120 -4.23 38.99 -30.98
N PHE A 121 -4.81 39.55 -29.92
CA PHE A 121 -6.23 39.94 -29.90
C PHE A 121 -6.57 41.07 -30.88
N ARG A 122 -5.61 41.90 -31.30
CA ARG A 122 -5.84 42.91 -32.34
C ARG A 122 -5.92 42.33 -33.77
N ILE A 123 -5.20 41.23 -34.02
CA ILE A 123 -5.11 40.60 -35.35
C ILE A 123 -6.26 39.60 -35.58
N VAL A 124 -6.80 39.01 -34.51
CA VAL A 124 -7.85 38.00 -34.60
C VAL A 124 -9.21 38.64 -34.94
N PRO A 125 -9.97 38.11 -35.91
CA PRO A 125 -11.30 38.62 -36.24
C PRO A 125 -12.27 38.52 -35.05
N LYS A 126 -13.16 39.52 -34.91
CA LYS A 126 -14.05 39.70 -33.74
C LYS A 126 -14.88 38.46 -33.39
N GLU A 127 -15.27 37.67 -34.39
CA GLU A 127 -16.04 36.41 -34.18
C GLU A 127 -15.23 35.35 -33.42
N LYS A 128 -13.94 35.19 -33.73
CA LYS A 128 -13.07 34.23 -33.03
C LYS A 128 -12.75 34.68 -31.60
N ILE A 129 -12.71 35.99 -31.35
CA ILE A 129 -12.53 36.56 -30.00
C ILE A 129 -13.72 36.20 -29.11
N LYS A 130 -14.96 36.27 -29.63
CA LYS A 130 -16.16 35.89 -28.87
C LYS A 130 -16.12 34.43 -28.41
N ASN A 131 -15.75 33.51 -29.30
CA ASN A 131 -15.62 32.09 -28.96
C ASN A 131 -14.48 31.83 -27.96
N PHE A 132 -13.37 32.57 -28.09
CA PHE A 132 -12.26 32.49 -27.12
C PHE A 132 -12.69 32.96 -25.72
N LEU A 133 -13.45 34.05 -25.62
CA LEU A 133 -13.95 34.55 -24.33
C LEU A 133 -14.91 33.57 -23.65
N ILE A 134 -15.78 32.93 -24.42
CA ILE A 134 -16.68 31.88 -23.92
C ILE A 134 -15.89 30.66 -23.44
N PHE A 135 -14.87 30.23 -24.20
CA PHE A 135 -14.02 29.13 -23.78
C PHE A 135 -13.21 29.47 -22.51
N PHE A 136 -12.69 30.69 -22.42
CA PHE A 136 -11.93 31.16 -21.28
C PHE A 136 -12.78 31.28 -20.00
N SER A 137 -14.03 31.73 -20.13
CA SER A 137 -14.96 31.78 -18.99
C SER A 137 -15.30 30.38 -18.48
N LEU A 138 -15.56 29.42 -19.38
CA LEU A 138 -15.75 28.01 -19.02
C LEU A 138 -14.51 27.42 -18.34
N PHE A 139 -13.32 27.74 -18.85
CA PHE A 139 -12.07 27.29 -18.27
C PHE A 139 -11.86 27.82 -16.85
N ILE A 140 -12.16 29.10 -16.59
CA ILE A 140 -12.13 29.69 -15.24
C ILE A 140 -13.10 28.96 -14.30
N VAL A 141 -14.32 28.67 -14.76
CA VAL A 141 -15.32 27.94 -13.96
C VAL A 141 -14.82 26.54 -13.60
N ILE A 142 -14.21 25.81 -14.55
CA ILE A 142 -13.61 24.50 -14.30
C ILE A 142 -12.49 24.59 -13.24
N ILE A 143 -11.63 25.61 -13.33
CA ILE A 143 -10.57 25.84 -12.33
C ILE A 143 -11.19 26.11 -10.95
N LEU A 144 -12.21 26.97 -10.86
CA LEU A 144 -12.87 27.28 -9.59
C LEU A 144 -13.55 26.06 -8.96
N ILE A 145 -14.17 25.19 -9.78
CA ILE A 145 -14.77 23.93 -9.32
C ILE A 145 -13.70 22.97 -8.83
N GLY A 146 -12.63 22.78 -9.61
CA GLY A 146 -11.49 21.93 -9.24
C GLY A 146 -10.83 22.41 -7.94
N PHE A 147 -10.74 23.73 -7.76
CA PHE A 147 -10.21 24.35 -6.56
C PHE A 147 -11.11 24.14 -5.34
N ARG A 148 -12.43 24.29 -5.48
CA ARG A 148 -13.38 23.96 -4.40
C ARG A 148 -13.31 22.48 -4.00
N SER A 149 -13.27 21.58 -4.98
CA SER A 149 -13.11 20.14 -4.75
C SER A 149 -11.82 19.82 -3.99
N LEU A 150 -10.70 20.43 -4.38
CA LEU A 150 -9.42 20.29 -3.67
C LEU A 150 -9.50 20.80 -2.23
N ASN A 151 -10.11 21.97 -2.01
CA ASN A 151 -10.31 22.51 -0.66
C ASN A 151 -11.15 21.57 0.22
N GLU A 152 -12.22 20.99 -0.31
CA GLU A 152 -13.05 20.03 0.44
C GLU A 152 -12.29 18.73 0.76
N ILE A 153 -11.53 18.20 -0.19
CA ILE A 153 -10.71 16.99 0.02
C ILE A 153 -9.65 17.25 1.09
N VAL A 154 -8.99 18.41 1.05
CA VAL A 154 -8.02 18.79 2.08
C VAL A 154 -8.71 18.96 3.43
N LYS A 155 -9.84 19.69 3.50
CA LYS A 155 -10.61 19.87 4.73
C LYS A 155 -11.03 18.54 5.36
N LYS A 156 -11.50 17.57 4.56
CA LYS A 156 -11.84 16.22 5.02
C LYS A 156 -10.62 15.45 5.56
N ARG A 157 -9.43 15.65 5.00
CA ARG A 157 -8.20 14.93 5.40
C ARG A 157 -7.42 15.58 6.54
N THR A 158 -7.40 16.90 6.63
CA THR A 158 -6.58 17.65 7.60
C THR A 158 -7.41 18.40 8.66
N GLY A 159 -8.73 18.50 8.49
CA GLY A 159 -9.62 19.25 9.38
C GLY A 159 -9.43 20.77 9.31
N LYS A 160 -8.69 21.29 8.31
CA LYS A 160 -8.41 22.72 8.15
C LYS A 160 -8.57 23.15 6.69
N ASP A 161 -9.11 24.36 6.49
CA ASP A 161 -9.19 24.99 5.17
C ASP A 161 -7.80 25.46 4.72
N ILE A 162 -7.55 25.41 3.40
CA ILE A 162 -6.26 25.82 2.81
C ILE A 162 -5.96 27.32 3.07
N PHE A 163 -6.97 28.12 3.41
CA PHE A 163 -6.87 29.58 3.55
C PHE A 163 -7.09 30.15 4.95
N THR A 164 -7.25 29.34 6.00
CA THR A 164 -7.13 29.87 7.36
C THR A 164 -5.66 30.05 7.73
N PHE A 165 -4.98 30.97 7.04
CA PHE A 165 -3.77 31.65 7.52
C PHE A 165 -4.16 32.86 8.38
N LYS A 166 -5.21 32.75 9.21
CA LYS A 166 -5.30 33.62 10.37
C LYS A 166 -4.12 33.23 11.24
N LYS A 167 -3.04 34.00 11.12
CA LYS A 167 -1.96 34.01 12.09
C LYS A 167 -2.60 34.59 13.35
N GLU A 168 -3.32 33.73 14.07
CA GLU A 168 -3.60 33.99 15.47
C GLU A 168 -2.24 34.31 16.07
N GLU A 169 -2.09 35.56 16.52
CA GLU A 169 -0.98 35.91 17.39
C GLU A 169 -1.05 34.87 18.50
N LYS A 170 -0.07 33.97 18.51
CA LYS A 170 0.12 33.05 19.62
C LYS A 170 0.45 33.92 20.81
N LYS A 171 -0.58 34.41 21.52
CA LYS A 171 -0.45 34.68 22.94
C LYS A 171 0.17 33.41 23.51
N GLY A 172 1.35 33.54 24.11
CA GLY A 172 1.97 32.43 24.81
C GLY A 172 0.91 31.82 25.73
N PRO A 173 0.80 30.48 25.81
CA PRO A 173 -0.28 29.84 26.53
C PRO A 173 -0.28 30.36 27.98
N ASP A 174 -1.39 30.97 28.38
CA ASP A 174 -1.70 31.24 29.79
C ASP A 174 -1.61 29.90 30.51
N THR A 175 -0.67 29.78 31.46
CA THR A 175 -0.33 28.50 32.08
C THR A 175 -1.42 27.95 33.00
N SER A 176 -2.50 28.71 33.21
CA SER A 176 -3.63 28.35 34.08
C SER A 176 -4.64 27.40 33.44
N ASP A 177 -4.72 27.33 32.10
CA ASP A 177 -5.77 26.58 31.38
C ASP A 177 -5.22 25.42 30.52
N TYR A 178 -4.11 24.81 30.93
CA TYR A 178 -3.69 23.55 30.32
C TYR A 178 -4.68 22.45 30.69
N VAL A 179 -5.75 22.32 29.90
CA VAL A 179 -6.53 21.07 29.81
C VAL A 179 -5.52 19.99 29.47
N LYS A 180 -5.17 19.17 30.46
CA LYS A 180 -4.23 18.07 30.31
C LYS A 180 -4.71 17.25 29.11
N ARG A 181 -3.92 17.26 28.04
CA ARG A 181 -4.24 16.49 26.84
C ARG A 181 -4.44 15.04 27.29
N PRO A 182 -5.57 14.42 26.93
CA PRO A 182 -5.86 13.07 27.39
C PRO A 182 -4.75 12.11 26.98
N ASP A 183 -4.44 11.14 27.84
CA ASP A 183 -3.34 10.20 27.62
C ASP A 183 -3.53 9.36 26.34
N TYR A 184 -4.78 9.17 25.91
CA TYR A 184 -5.16 8.50 24.66
C TYR A 184 -4.99 9.34 23.40
N PHE A 185 -4.61 10.62 23.50
CA PHE A 185 -4.47 11.49 22.33
C PHE A 185 -3.39 10.96 21.39
N LEU A 186 -3.81 10.48 20.21
CA LEU A 186 -2.99 9.83 19.18
C LEU A 186 -2.51 8.41 19.54
N GLY A 187 -3.26 7.67 20.37
CA GLY A 187 -3.04 6.25 20.65
C GLY A 187 -2.90 5.42 19.36
N ASP A 188 -3.82 5.60 18.41
CA ASP A 188 -3.83 4.90 17.12
C ASP A 188 -2.51 5.06 16.33
N LYS A 189 -1.83 6.21 16.49
CA LYS A 189 -0.55 6.46 15.79
C LYS A 189 0.65 5.79 16.46
N LYS A 190 0.45 5.21 17.65
CA LYS A 190 1.43 4.39 18.37
C LYS A 190 1.18 2.90 18.16
N GLN A 191 0.14 2.54 17.40
CA GLN A 191 -0.22 1.16 17.16
C GLN A 191 0.18 0.71 15.76
N PHE A 192 0.53 -0.56 15.62
CA PHE A 192 0.70 -1.24 14.34
C PHE A 192 0.16 -2.66 14.43
N SER A 193 -0.32 -3.21 13.33
CA SER A 193 -0.94 -4.54 13.31
C SER A 193 -0.10 -5.52 12.51
N LEU A 194 0.02 -6.73 13.03
CA LEU A 194 0.69 -7.86 12.41
C LEU A 194 -0.35 -8.92 12.10
N GLN A 195 -0.30 -9.42 10.87
CA GLN A 195 -1.25 -10.40 10.36
C GLN A 195 -0.53 -11.66 9.90
N ASN A 196 -1.24 -12.78 10.04
CA ASN A 196 -0.81 -14.11 9.61
C ASN A 196 0.54 -14.50 10.21
N ILE A 197 0.63 -14.45 11.54
CA ILE A 197 1.79 -14.91 12.28
C ILE A 197 1.57 -16.37 12.66
N ASP A 198 2.33 -17.27 12.06
CA ASP A 198 2.17 -18.69 12.29
C ASP A 198 3.12 -19.19 13.37
N LEU A 199 2.57 -19.76 14.44
CA LEU A 199 3.33 -20.43 15.50
C LEU A 199 3.10 -21.95 15.43
N PRO A 200 4.18 -22.76 15.44
CA PRO A 200 4.04 -24.22 15.41
C PRO A 200 3.45 -24.74 16.73
N ILE A 201 2.51 -25.67 16.63
CA ILE A 201 2.05 -26.50 17.74
C ILE A 201 2.68 -27.88 17.60
N TYR A 202 3.38 -28.32 18.65
CA TYR A 202 3.91 -29.68 18.67
C TYR A 202 2.87 -30.65 19.20
N VAL A 203 2.35 -31.56 18.37
CA VAL A 203 1.39 -32.58 18.80
C VAL A 203 2.11 -33.89 19.06
N GLU A 204 2.30 -34.26 20.33
CA GLU A 204 3.02 -35.50 20.70
C GLU A 204 2.35 -36.77 20.14
N ASN A 205 1.03 -36.75 20.00
CA ASN A 205 0.23 -37.94 19.70
C ASN A 205 0.00 -38.19 18.19
N ILE A 206 0.38 -37.24 17.34
CA ILE A 206 0.23 -37.32 15.89
C ILE A 206 1.52 -36.74 15.35
N ASN A 207 2.31 -37.48 14.57
CA ASN A 207 3.52 -36.97 13.89
C ASN A 207 3.17 -35.93 12.79
N ALA A 208 2.33 -34.94 13.12
CA ALA A 208 1.82 -33.89 12.27
C ALA A 208 1.97 -32.56 13.01
N ILE A 209 2.67 -31.63 12.37
CA ILE A 209 2.80 -30.26 12.86
C ILE A 209 1.49 -29.54 12.56
N ARG A 210 0.83 -29.01 13.59
CA ARG A 210 -0.30 -28.08 13.45
C ARG A 210 0.19 -26.65 13.60
N MET A 211 -0.51 -25.69 13.03
CA MET A 211 -0.08 -24.28 13.07
C MET A 211 -1.19 -23.41 13.66
N LEU A 212 -0.82 -22.56 14.62
CA LEU A 212 -1.70 -21.48 15.09
C LEU A 212 -1.35 -20.21 14.35
N THR A 213 -2.32 -19.67 13.63
CA THR A 213 -2.19 -18.37 12.97
C THR A 213 -2.78 -17.30 13.87
N PHE A 214 -1.97 -16.29 14.19
CA PHE A 214 -2.35 -15.15 15.02
C PHE A 214 -2.37 -13.86 14.22
N ASP A 215 -3.39 -13.04 14.50
CA ASP A 215 -3.40 -11.62 14.16
C ASP A 215 -3.37 -10.82 15.45
N PHE A 216 -2.46 -9.87 15.57
CA PHE A 216 -2.35 -9.05 16.78
C PHE A 216 -1.95 -7.60 16.47
N THR A 217 -2.39 -6.69 17.33
CA THR A 217 -2.03 -5.27 17.30
C THR A 217 -1.09 -4.98 18.45
N VAL A 218 -0.02 -4.24 18.16
CA VAL A 218 1.02 -3.89 19.10
C VAL A 218 0.99 -2.39 19.33
N GLU A 219 1.02 -1.98 20.59
CA GLU A 219 1.11 -0.58 21.00
C GLU A 219 2.52 -0.27 21.48
N GLY A 220 3.20 0.65 20.79
CA GLY A 220 4.50 1.17 21.18
C GLY A 220 4.39 2.37 22.13
N SER A 221 5.43 2.62 22.91
CA SER A 221 5.51 3.79 23.78
C SER A 221 5.57 5.11 23.02
N ASN A 222 5.95 5.06 21.72
CA ASN A 222 5.99 6.21 20.84
C ASN A 222 5.55 5.87 19.40
N ARG A 223 5.25 6.92 18.63
CA ARG A 223 4.80 6.80 17.23
C ARG A 223 5.91 6.36 16.27
N TYR A 224 7.17 6.51 16.68
CA TYR A 224 8.32 6.17 15.83
C TYR A 224 8.44 4.65 15.69
N ILE A 225 8.29 3.89 16.78
CA ILE A 225 8.27 2.42 16.76
C ILE A 225 7.16 1.92 15.83
N ALA A 226 5.95 2.44 16.01
CA ALA A 226 4.80 2.07 15.18
C ALA A 226 5.06 2.35 13.70
N ALA A 227 5.54 3.56 13.37
CA ALA A 227 5.88 3.91 12.00
C ALA A 227 7.01 3.05 11.41
N TYR A 228 8.00 2.67 12.23
CA TYR A 228 9.12 1.85 11.82
C TYR A 228 8.66 0.44 11.43
N PHE A 229 7.87 -0.22 12.28
CA PHE A 229 7.41 -1.59 12.04
C PHE A 229 6.19 -1.70 11.14
N SER A 230 5.47 -0.59 10.89
CA SER A 230 4.41 -0.53 9.87
C SER A 230 4.94 -0.68 8.43
N SER A 231 6.25 -0.52 8.22
CA SER A 231 6.88 -0.79 6.92
C SER A 231 6.98 -2.31 6.70
N ARG A 232 6.47 -2.80 5.57
CA ARG A 232 6.51 -4.23 5.18
C ARG A 232 7.91 -4.85 5.25
N VAL A 233 8.96 -4.08 5.03
CA VAL A 233 10.36 -4.56 5.13
C VAL A 233 10.74 -4.87 6.58
N ASN A 234 10.28 -4.05 7.52
CA ASN A 234 10.61 -4.18 8.94
C ASN A 234 9.63 -5.07 9.69
N GLU A 235 8.41 -5.21 9.18
CA GLU A 235 7.43 -6.19 9.65
C GLU A 235 8.01 -7.61 9.66
N ASN A 236 8.74 -7.97 8.60
CA ASN A 236 9.39 -9.27 8.49
C ASN A 236 10.42 -9.52 9.60
N LEU A 237 11.07 -8.48 10.13
CA LEU A 237 12.02 -8.63 11.24
C LEU A 237 11.31 -9.12 12.51
N ILE A 238 10.08 -8.69 12.73
CA ILE A 238 9.27 -9.18 13.85
C ILE A 238 8.88 -10.64 13.60
N LYS A 239 8.43 -10.97 12.38
CA LYS A 239 8.09 -12.35 11.99
C LYS A 239 9.27 -13.29 12.21
N ASP A 240 10.45 -12.90 11.72
CA ASP A 240 11.67 -13.66 11.86
C ASP A 240 12.09 -13.80 13.33
N GLN A 241 11.98 -12.74 14.14
CA GLN A 241 12.27 -12.83 15.57
C GLN A 241 11.34 -13.84 16.24
N LEU A 242 10.02 -13.67 16.09
CA LEU A 242 9.02 -14.52 16.75
C LEU A 242 9.15 -15.98 16.33
N ASN A 243 9.38 -16.25 15.05
CA ASN A 243 9.54 -17.62 14.55
C ASN A 243 10.82 -18.29 15.06
N ASN A 244 11.87 -17.52 15.37
CA ASN A 244 13.15 -18.06 15.84
C ASN A 244 13.21 -18.20 17.37
N SER A 245 12.45 -17.41 18.11
CA SER A 245 12.56 -17.33 19.57
C SER A 245 11.36 -17.87 20.34
N ILE A 246 10.18 -17.97 19.72
CA ILE A 246 9.01 -18.57 20.37
C ILE A 246 9.12 -20.09 20.30
N GLU A 247 9.09 -20.71 21.46
CA GLU A 247 9.03 -22.16 21.59
C GLU A 247 7.68 -22.69 21.07
N PRO A 248 7.66 -23.89 20.47
CA PRO A 248 6.43 -24.52 20.01
C PRO A 248 5.42 -24.66 21.16
N ILE A 249 4.15 -24.33 20.87
CA ILE A 249 3.08 -24.44 21.85
C ILE A 249 2.66 -25.91 21.97
N VAL A 250 2.48 -26.42 23.19
CA VAL A 250 1.94 -27.77 23.41
C VAL A 250 0.44 -27.81 23.08
N PRO A 251 -0.14 -28.93 22.63
CA PRO A 251 -1.54 -28.98 22.17
C PRO A 251 -2.53 -28.81 23.31
N SER A 252 -2.12 -29.18 24.52
CA SER A 252 -2.87 -28.99 25.77
C SER A 252 -2.86 -27.55 26.25
N PHE A 253 -2.15 -26.64 25.57
CA PHE A 253 -2.03 -25.25 25.99
C PHE A 253 -3.40 -24.56 25.92
N PRO A 254 -3.86 -23.95 27.04
CA PRO A 254 -5.20 -23.40 27.10
C PRO A 254 -5.31 -22.12 26.29
N LEU A 255 -6.08 -22.13 25.19
CA LEU A 255 -6.43 -20.90 24.43
C LEU A 255 -7.50 -20.03 25.13
N LYS A 256 -7.73 -20.27 26.43
CA LYS A 256 -8.53 -19.42 27.32
C LYS A 256 -7.73 -18.15 27.68
N GLU A 257 -8.31 -17.27 28.50
CA GLU A 257 -7.71 -15.98 28.84
C GLU A 257 -6.28 -16.10 29.40
N GLU A 258 -6.02 -17.11 30.23
CA GLU A 258 -4.72 -17.35 30.85
C GLU A 258 -3.63 -17.63 29.81
N GLY A 259 -3.85 -18.57 28.88
CA GLY A 259 -2.86 -18.85 27.85
C GLY A 259 -2.74 -17.73 26.82
N LYS A 260 -3.83 -17.03 26.50
CA LYS A 260 -3.74 -15.78 25.71
C LYS A 260 -2.87 -14.73 26.39
N ARG A 261 -2.94 -14.61 27.73
CA ARG A 261 -2.09 -13.69 28.50
C ARG A 261 -0.62 -14.07 28.40
N ILE A 262 -0.31 -15.36 28.51
CA ILE A 262 1.07 -15.87 28.38
C ILE A 262 1.62 -15.57 26.98
N ILE A 263 0.85 -15.87 25.92
CA ILE A 263 1.26 -15.58 24.54
C ILE A 263 1.48 -14.07 24.35
N LYS A 264 0.58 -13.22 24.85
CA LYS A 264 0.75 -11.76 24.79
C LYS A 264 2.04 -11.29 25.45
N LEU A 265 2.34 -11.79 26.65
CA LEU A 265 3.54 -11.44 27.39
C LEU A 265 4.79 -11.87 26.63
N LYS A 266 4.81 -13.10 26.12
CA LYS A 266 5.95 -13.60 25.35
C LYS A 266 6.18 -12.80 24.08
N ILE A 267 5.13 -12.52 23.29
CA ILE A 267 5.23 -11.66 22.10
C ILE A 267 5.75 -10.26 22.47
N LYS A 268 5.26 -9.67 23.57
CA LYS A 268 5.70 -8.36 24.04
C LYS A 268 7.19 -8.35 24.41
N GLU A 269 7.67 -9.38 25.09
CA GLU A 269 9.09 -9.54 25.46
C GLU A 269 9.97 -9.67 24.23
N GLU A 270 9.62 -10.57 23.29
CA GLU A 270 10.40 -10.83 22.08
C GLU A 270 10.51 -9.59 21.17
N ILE A 271 9.42 -8.84 21.00
CA ILE A 271 9.45 -7.60 20.21
C ILE A 271 10.28 -6.52 20.94
N ASN A 272 10.23 -6.47 22.28
CA ASN A 272 11.05 -5.55 23.05
C ASN A 272 12.56 -5.86 22.93
N GLU A 273 12.94 -7.13 22.96
CA GLU A 273 14.31 -7.56 22.69
C GLU A 273 14.77 -7.13 21.29
N LEU A 274 13.91 -7.30 20.28
CA LEU A 274 14.19 -6.84 18.93
C LEU A 274 14.37 -5.31 18.86
N VAL A 275 13.49 -4.54 19.52
CA VAL A 275 13.59 -3.07 19.62
C VAL A 275 14.94 -2.66 20.23
N GLN A 276 15.37 -3.33 21.29
CA GLN A 276 16.66 -3.08 21.94
C GLN A 276 17.84 -3.45 21.02
N LYS A 277 17.79 -4.61 20.36
CA LYS A 277 18.82 -5.06 19.41
C LYS A 277 19.00 -4.10 18.23
N LEU A 278 17.89 -3.53 17.73
CA LEU A 278 17.89 -2.52 16.68
C LEU A 278 18.23 -1.11 17.18
N LYS A 279 18.45 -0.93 18.48
CA LYS A 279 18.75 0.37 19.14
C LYS A 279 17.68 1.43 18.86
N ILE A 280 16.42 1.02 18.76
CA ILE A 280 15.29 1.92 18.57
C ILE A 280 14.90 2.50 19.93
N LYS A 281 14.72 3.82 20.01
CA LYS A 281 14.26 4.47 21.26
C LYS A 281 12.80 4.12 21.54
N GLY A 282 12.54 3.55 22.71
CA GLY A 282 11.20 3.24 23.24
C GLY A 282 11.05 1.76 23.59
N HIS A 283 9.81 1.31 23.79
CA HIS A 283 9.47 -0.07 24.12
C HIS A 283 8.04 -0.36 23.65
N ILE A 284 7.67 -1.63 23.58
CA ILE A 284 6.31 -2.10 23.37
C ILE A 284 5.59 -2.08 24.71
N SER A 285 4.50 -1.31 24.77
CA SER A 285 3.68 -1.13 25.96
C SER A 285 2.64 -2.24 26.07
N GLU A 286 1.89 -2.53 25.01
CA GLU A 286 0.80 -3.53 25.04
C GLU A 286 0.70 -4.34 23.75
N VAL A 287 0.14 -5.55 23.88
CA VAL A 287 -0.14 -6.46 22.75
C VAL A 287 -1.57 -6.99 22.84
N TYR A 288 -2.34 -6.78 21.78
CA TYR A 288 -3.73 -7.17 21.66
C TYR A 288 -3.86 -8.29 20.62
N ILE A 289 -4.25 -9.49 21.04
CA ILE A 289 -4.56 -10.58 20.12
C ILE A 289 -5.95 -10.34 19.56
N ASN A 290 -6.05 -10.14 18.25
CA ASN A 290 -7.30 -9.87 17.55
C ASN A 290 -7.97 -11.17 17.13
N ASN A 291 -7.19 -12.11 16.59
CA ASN A 291 -7.70 -13.38 16.08
C ASN A 291 -6.70 -14.52 16.35
N VAL A 292 -7.25 -15.72 16.54
CA VAL A 292 -6.50 -16.97 16.68
C VAL A 292 -7.20 -18.03 15.84
N LEU A 293 -6.50 -18.55 14.85
CA LEU A 293 -6.99 -19.63 13.98
C LEU A 293 -6.10 -20.85 14.18
N ALA A 294 -6.71 -22.02 14.38
CA ALA A 294 -6.01 -23.29 14.47
C ALA A 294 -6.18 -24.03 13.14
N ASN A 295 -5.06 -24.27 12.45
CA ASN A 295 -4.99 -24.99 11.18
C ASN A 295 -4.27 -26.34 11.35
#